data_AF-A0A1G2MHE7-F1
#
_entry.id   AF-A0A1G2MHE7-F1
#
_cell.length_a   1.000
_cell.length_b   1.000
_cell.length_c   1.000
_cell.angle_alpha   90.00
_cell.angle_beta   90.00
_cell.angle_gamma   90.00
#
_symmetry.space_group_name_H-M   'P 1'
#
loop_
_entity.id
_entity.type
_entity.pdbx_description
1 polymer ?
#
loop_
_entity_poly.entity_id
_entity_poly.type
_entity_poly.pdbx_seq_one_letter_code
_entity_poly.pdbx_strand_id
1 'polypeptide(L)'
;MVDDNAERCRILAKLGMLRNEGLDYELAPASLELFVLKEMGVRTLPFKVISYHVSQRGVFLDSHAESVNEAIVKVSVQGKREKSSVSDGNGAVNALDLALRAALEEHFPILNGVGLVGYSVESLNGGKGSAAKTRVLIKTARGEDTWTSIGVSEDSILASLTALVDGIEYAILEGKY
;
A
#
# COMPACT_ATOMS: atom_id res chain seq x y z
N MET A 1 -25.77 2.48 -25.02
CA MET A 1 -24.60 3.39 -25.05
C MET A 1 -24.76 4.33 -23.86
N VAL A 2 -24.46 3.84 -22.66
CA VAL A 2 -24.33 4.74 -21.50
C VAL A 2 -23.13 5.61 -21.81
N ASP A 3 -23.31 6.92 -21.70
CA ASP A 3 -22.48 7.94 -22.32
C ASP A 3 -21.03 7.88 -21.79
N ASP A 4 -20.09 7.44 -22.61
CA ASP A 4 -18.64 7.37 -22.33
C ASP A 4 -18.14 8.74 -21.80
N ASN A 5 -18.77 9.83 -22.24
CA ASN A 5 -18.46 11.16 -21.77
C ASN A 5 -18.88 11.40 -20.29
N ALA A 6 -20.04 10.89 -19.88
CA ALA A 6 -20.53 11.03 -18.51
C ALA A 6 -19.69 10.20 -17.52
N GLU A 7 -19.29 8.99 -17.91
CA GLU A 7 -18.40 8.14 -17.12
C GLU A 7 -17.02 8.78 -16.93
N ARG A 8 -16.41 9.29 -18.02
CA ARG A 8 -15.15 10.03 -17.96
C ARG A 8 -15.23 11.26 -17.07
N CYS A 9 -16.27 12.08 -17.22
CA CYS A 9 -16.48 13.26 -16.38
C CYS A 9 -16.55 12.91 -14.89
N ARG A 10 -17.24 11.82 -14.55
CA ARG A 10 -17.34 11.33 -13.16
C ARG A 10 -15.97 10.92 -12.60
N ILE A 11 -15.18 10.17 -13.37
CA ILE A 11 -13.84 9.72 -12.95
C ILE A 11 -12.92 10.93 -12.75
N LEU A 12 -12.91 11.88 -13.69
CA LEU A 12 -12.10 13.10 -13.61
C LEU A 12 -12.50 13.98 -12.41
N ALA A 13 -13.79 14.14 -12.15
CA ALA A 13 -14.27 14.88 -10.99
C ALA A 13 -13.79 14.24 -9.68
N LYS A 14 -13.84 12.91 -9.59
CA LYS A 14 -13.38 12.16 -8.43
C LYS A 14 -11.87 12.23 -8.23
N LEU A 15 -11.07 12.19 -9.31
CA LEU A 15 -9.63 12.44 -9.26
C LEU A 15 -9.32 13.84 -8.70
N GLY A 16 -10.07 14.86 -9.11
CA GLY A 16 -9.93 16.21 -8.57
C GLY A 16 -10.19 16.29 -7.07
N MET A 17 -11.23 15.60 -6.58
CA MET A 17 -11.53 15.53 -5.14
C MET A 17 -10.43 14.80 -4.36
N LEU A 18 -9.98 13.64 -4.84
CA LEU A 18 -8.94 12.85 -4.17
C LEU A 18 -7.59 13.58 -4.13
N ARG A 19 -7.27 14.34 -5.18
CA ARG A 19 -6.08 15.20 -5.20
C ARG A 19 -6.12 16.26 -4.10
N ASN A 20 -7.27 16.89 -3.88
CA ASN A 20 -7.44 17.84 -2.76
C ASN A 20 -7.31 17.17 -1.38
N GLU A 21 -7.53 15.85 -1.31
CA GLU A 21 -7.31 15.07 -0.09
C GLU A 21 -5.86 14.63 0.11
N GLY A 22 -5.00 14.81 -0.90
CA GLY A 22 -3.58 14.46 -0.90
C GLY A 22 -3.18 13.33 -1.84
N LEU A 23 -4.15 12.64 -2.46
CA LEU A 23 -3.90 11.53 -3.37
C LEU A 23 -3.53 12.06 -4.75
N ASP A 24 -2.25 12.34 -4.93
CA ASP A 24 -1.66 12.75 -6.19
C ASP A 24 -1.25 11.52 -7.02
N TYR A 25 -2.16 11.09 -7.89
CA TYR A 25 -1.97 9.92 -8.74
C TYR A 25 -0.92 10.12 -9.85
N GLU A 26 -0.49 11.35 -10.14
CA GLU A 26 0.62 11.59 -11.08
C GLU A 26 1.93 10.99 -10.58
N LEU A 27 2.08 10.91 -9.25
CA LEU A 27 3.25 10.33 -8.59
C LEU A 27 3.14 8.80 -8.42
N ALA A 28 1.95 8.22 -8.64
CA ALA A 28 1.67 6.82 -8.38
C ALA A 28 0.79 6.16 -9.46
N PRO A 29 1.38 5.85 -10.64
CA PRO A 29 0.64 5.25 -11.75
C PRO A 29 -0.06 3.92 -11.41
N ALA A 30 0.53 3.09 -10.53
CA ALA A 30 -0.09 1.81 -10.15
C ALA A 30 -1.41 2.03 -9.40
N SER A 31 -1.42 2.95 -8.43
CA SER A 31 -2.64 3.29 -7.70
C SER A 31 -3.67 3.97 -8.60
N LEU A 32 -3.25 4.75 -9.61
CA LEU A 32 -4.16 5.35 -10.60
C LEU A 32 -4.90 4.28 -11.40
N GLU A 33 -4.16 3.29 -11.90
CA GLU A 33 -4.75 2.21 -12.68
C GLU A 33 -5.75 1.40 -11.85
N LEU A 34 -5.37 1.02 -10.62
CA LEU A 34 -6.27 0.36 -9.67
C LEU A 34 -7.51 1.19 -9.32
N PHE A 35 -7.37 2.52 -9.25
CA PHE A 35 -8.50 3.41 -9.05
C PHE A 35 -9.43 3.41 -10.27
N VAL A 36 -8.90 3.53 -11.49
CA VAL A 36 -9.71 3.52 -12.72
C VAL A 36 -10.45 2.19 -12.87
N LEU A 37 -9.76 1.05 -12.70
CA LEU A 37 -10.38 -0.27 -12.73
C LEU A 37 -11.51 -0.41 -11.70
N LYS A 38 -11.36 0.19 -10.52
CA LYS A 38 -12.39 0.23 -9.48
C LYS A 38 -13.59 1.03 -9.93
N GLU A 39 -13.38 2.23 -10.47
CA GLU A 39 -14.47 3.10 -10.91
C GLU A 39 -15.25 2.54 -12.10
N MET A 40 -14.59 1.74 -12.94
CA MET A 40 -15.21 1.02 -14.06
C MET A 40 -15.89 -0.30 -13.64
N GLY A 41 -15.80 -0.68 -12.36
CA GLY A 41 -16.41 -1.92 -11.84
C GLY A 41 -15.74 -3.22 -12.32
N VAL A 42 -14.54 -3.14 -12.91
CA VAL A 42 -13.80 -4.30 -13.41
C VAL A 42 -12.70 -4.77 -12.46
N ARG A 43 -12.39 -4.01 -11.41
CA ARG A 43 -11.43 -4.40 -10.36
C ARG A 43 -11.98 -5.56 -9.53
N THR A 44 -11.30 -6.70 -9.61
CA THR A 44 -11.50 -7.81 -8.68
C THR A 44 -10.36 -7.82 -7.66
N LEU A 45 -10.69 -7.64 -6.39
CA LEU A 45 -9.70 -7.69 -5.31
C LEU A 45 -9.14 -9.11 -5.16
N PRO A 46 -7.85 -9.36 -5.42
CA PRO A 46 -7.27 -10.70 -5.29
C PRO A 46 -7.24 -11.17 -3.83
N PHE A 47 -7.10 -10.23 -2.89
CA PHE A 47 -7.12 -10.47 -1.46
C PHE A 47 -7.72 -9.28 -0.70
N LYS A 48 -7.96 -9.49 0.59
CA LYS A 48 -8.37 -8.44 1.54
C LYS A 48 -7.48 -8.52 2.78
N VAL A 49 -6.98 -7.37 3.25
CA VAL A 49 -6.38 -7.27 4.58
C VAL A 49 -7.49 -7.16 5.60
N ILE A 50 -7.54 -8.10 6.55
CA ILE A 50 -8.57 -8.19 7.59
C ILE A 50 -8.13 -7.41 8.83
N SER A 51 -6.86 -7.56 9.21
CA SER A 51 -6.27 -6.86 10.34
C SER A 51 -4.77 -6.76 10.17
N TYR A 52 -4.17 -5.76 10.80
CA TYR A 52 -2.73 -5.61 10.91
C TYR A 52 -2.37 -5.14 12.32
N HIS A 53 -1.17 -5.49 12.77
CA HIS A 53 -0.56 -4.99 13.99
C HIS A 53 0.90 -4.71 13.69
N VAL A 54 1.42 -3.58 14.14
CA VAL A 54 2.83 -3.23 14.00
C VAL A 54 3.33 -2.82 15.37
N SER A 55 4.44 -3.41 15.80
CA SER A 55 5.09 -3.08 17.06
C SER A 55 6.53 -2.68 16.82
N GLN A 56 6.97 -1.65 17.55
CA GLN A 56 8.36 -1.23 17.59
C GLN A 56 8.76 -1.18 19.07
N ARG A 57 9.81 -1.90 19.42
CA ARG A 57 10.40 -1.88 20.76
C ARG A 57 11.83 -1.39 20.66
N GLY A 58 12.09 -0.23 21.25
CA GLY A 58 13.41 0.36 21.31
C GLY A 58 14.05 0.19 22.69
N VAL A 59 15.37 0.05 22.72
CA VAL A 59 16.18 0.15 23.95
C VAL A 59 17.25 1.22 23.72
N PHE A 60 17.35 2.16 24.66
CA PHE A 60 18.44 3.13 24.67
C PHE A 60 19.60 2.55 25.47
N LEU A 61 20.72 2.35 24.78
CA LEU A 61 22.01 2.01 25.38
C LEU A 61 22.88 3.28 25.41
N ASP A 62 23.91 3.32 26.26
CA ASP A 62 24.67 4.53 26.57
C ASP A 62 25.17 5.33 25.34
N SER A 63 25.39 4.67 24.20
CA SER A 63 25.90 5.29 22.97
C SER A 63 25.07 5.04 21.70
N HIS A 64 24.02 4.21 21.75
CA HIS A 64 23.13 3.99 20.60
C HIS A 64 21.74 3.49 21.00
N ALA A 65 20.76 3.73 20.13
CA ALA A 65 19.44 3.12 20.23
C ALA A 65 19.37 1.87 19.35
N GLU A 66 18.87 0.78 19.90
CA GLU A 66 18.48 -0.40 19.14
C GLU A 66 16.96 -0.47 19.04
N SER A 67 16.42 -0.99 17.95
CA SER A 67 14.98 -1.22 17.82
C SER A 67 14.67 -2.53 17.12
N VAL A 68 13.69 -3.26 17.64
CA VAL A 68 13.06 -4.42 17.01
C VAL A 68 11.73 -3.96 16.44
N ASN A 69 11.50 -4.23 15.16
CA ASN A 69 10.26 -3.90 14.46
C ASN A 69 9.62 -5.20 13.97
N GLU A 70 8.39 -5.45 14.42
CA GLU A 70 7.61 -6.64 14.10
C GLU A 70 6.25 -6.22 13.53
N ALA A 71 5.76 -6.94 12.53
CA ALA A 71 4.41 -6.78 12.04
C ALA A 71 3.68 -8.11 11.92
N ILE A 72 2.38 -8.07 12.20
CA ILE A 72 1.44 -9.18 12.03
C ILE A 72 0.38 -8.73 11.03
N VAL A 73 0.15 -9.52 9.98
CA VAL A 73 -0.88 -9.23 8.99
C VAL A 73 -1.77 -10.43 8.79
N LYS A 74 -3.08 -10.19 8.81
CA LYS A 74 -4.11 -11.20 8.52
C LYS A 74 -4.80 -10.85 7.21
N VAL A 75 -4.84 -11.79 6.28
CA VAL A 75 -5.46 -11.63 4.96
C VAL A 75 -6.49 -12.71 4.68
N SER A 76 -7.42 -12.42 3.76
CA SER A 76 -8.31 -13.39 3.13
C SER A 76 -8.14 -13.33 1.61
N VAL A 77 -7.92 -14.48 0.96
CA VAL A 77 -7.78 -14.59 -0.50
C VAL A 77 -9.04 -15.24 -1.06
N GLN A 78 -9.81 -14.52 -1.88
CA GLN A 78 -11.01 -15.03 -2.58
C GLN A 78 -11.97 -15.86 -1.70
N GLY A 79 -12.18 -15.47 -0.43
CA GLY A 79 -13.08 -16.19 0.49
C GLY A 79 -12.53 -17.50 1.05
N LYS A 80 -11.25 -17.82 0.81
CA LYS A 80 -10.52 -18.87 1.52
C LYS A 80 -10.33 -18.48 3.00
N ARG A 81 -9.93 -19.47 3.80
CA ARG A 81 -9.61 -19.28 5.23
C ARG A 81 -8.60 -18.15 5.38
N GLU A 82 -8.82 -17.33 6.39
CA GLU A 82 -7.95 -16.23 6.71
C GLU A 82 -6.57 -16.76 7.13
N LYS A 83 -5.50 -16.16 6.60
CA LYS A 83 -4.11 -16.52 6.92
C LYS A 83 -3.46 -15.34 7.63
N SER A 84 -2.78 -15.63 8.74
CA SER A 84 -1.95 -14.66 9.45
C SER A 84 -0.48 -14.97 9.20
N SER A 85 0.32 -13.93 9.11
CA SER A 85 1.79 -14.01 9.03
C SER A 85 2.40 -13.01 10.02
N VAL A 86 3.64 -13.29 10.40
CA VAL A 86 4.45 -12.42 11.27
C VAL A 86 5.82 -12.25 10.61
N SER A 87 6.37 -11.04 10.64
CA SER A 87 7.73 -10.78 10.15
C SER A 87 8.41 -9.67 10.92
N ASP A 88 9.71 -9.83 11.11
CA ASP A 88 10.60 -8.78 11.59
C ASP A 88 11.16 -8.00 10.40
N GLY A 89 11.48 -6.73 10.61
CA GLY A 89 12.09 -5.89 9.57
C GLY A 89 13.00 -4.81 10.13
N ASN A 90 13.74 -4.16 9.24
CA ASN A 90 14.65 -3.06 9.58
C ASN A 90 13.91 -1.78 10.02
N GLY A 91 12.59 -1.77 9.93
CA GLY A 91 11.69 -0.70 10.33
C GLY A 91 10.24 -1.17 10.26
N ALA A 92 9.33 -0.42 10.90
CA ALA A 92 7.90 -0.73 10.96
C ALA A 92 7.28 -1.03 9.58
N VAL A 93 7.56 -0.21 8.57
CA VAL A 93 7.01 -0.39 7.20
C VAL A 93 7.64 -1.59 6.49
N ASN A 94 8.93 -1.86 6.71
CA ASN A 94 9.57 -3.03 6.12
C ASN A 94 9.05 -4.33 6.74
N ALA A 95 8.86 -4.37 8.06
CA ALA A 95 8.23 -5.50 8.74
C ALA A 95 6.80 -5.74 8.19
N LEU A 96 6.03 -4.66 7.99
CA LEU A 96 4.68 -4.72 7.44
C LEU A 96 4.65 -5.24 5.99
N ASP A 97 5.56 -4.78 5.13
CA ASP A 97 5.72 -5.27 3.76
C ASP A 97 6.03 -6.77 3.72
N LEU A 98 7.01 -7.21 4.52
CA LEU A 98 7.42 -8.61 4.61
C LEU A 98 6.29 -9.51 5.10
N ALA A 99 5.58 -9.10 6.16
CA ALA A 99 4.44 -9.85 6.66
C ALA A 99 3.33 -9.94 5.59
N LEU A 100 2.95 -8.81 4.97
CA LEU A 100 1.92 -8.81 3.95
C LEU A 100 2.27 -9.74 2.77
N ARG A 101 3.53 -9.75 2.31
CA ARG A 101 4.01 -10.66 1.26
C ARG A 101 3.97 -12.12 1.70
N ALA A 102 4.49 -12.44 2.89
CA ALA A 102 4.48 -13.81 3.43
C ALA A 102 3.06 -14.37 3.62
N ALA A 103 2.08 -13.50 3.92
CA ALA A 103 0.68 -13.88 3.98
C ALA A 103 0.10 -14.29 2.61
N LEU A 104 0.68 -13.78 1.52
CA LEU A 104 0.12 -13.87 0.16
C LEU A 104 0.91 -14.77 -0.79
N GLU A 105 2.21 -15.00 -0.56
CA GLU A 105 3.12 -15.69 -1.48
C GLU A 105 2.67 -17.09 -1.90
N GLU A 106 2.02 -17.83 -0.99
CA GLU A 106 1.50 -19.18 -1.26
C GLU A 106 0.38 -19.17 -2.32
N HIS A 107 -0.40 -18.10 -2.36
CA HIS A 107 -1.48 -17.92 -3.32
C HIS A 107 -1.04 -17.14 -4.57
N PHE A 108 0.03 -16.35 -4.45
CA PHE A 108 0.53 -15.50 -5.51
C PHE A 108 2.06 -15.64 -5.64
N PRO A 109 2.56 -16.74 -6.23
CA PRO A 109 4.00 -16.95 -6.44
C PRO A 109 4.68 -15.86 -7.26
N ILE A 110 3.88 -15.09 -8.01
CA ILE A 110 4.31 -13.88 -8.74
C ILE A 110 4.97 -12.83 -7.82
N LEU A 111 4.65 -12.85 -6.52
CA LEU A 111 5.25 -11.96 -5.52
C LEU A 111 6.70 -12.32 -5.19
N ASN A 112 7.19 -13.49 -5.62
CA ASN A 112 8.60 -13.84 -5.52
C ASN A 112 9.46 -12.87 -6.34
N GLY A 113 10.43 -12.25 -5.66
CA GLY A 113 11.29 -11.24 -6.26
C GLY A 113 10.64 -9.86 -6.40
N VAL A 114 9.41 -9.67 -5.91
CA VAL A 114 8.82 -8.34 -5.73
C VAL A 114 9.27 -7.78 -4.38
N GLY A 115 9.75 -6.54 -4.34
CA GLY A 115 10.19 -5.92 -3.10
C GLY A 115 10.07 -4.39 -3.10
N LEU A 116 9.98 -3.82 -1.90
CA LEU A 116 10.04 -2.38 -1.69
C LEU A 116 11.46 -1.87 -1.96
N VAL A 117 11.60 -0.91 -2.87
CA VAL A 117 12.89 -0.29 -3.24
C VAL A 117 12.93 1.21 -3.01
N GLY A 118 11.80 1.83 -2.68
CA GLY A 118 11.74 3.25 -2.32
C GLY A 118 10.55 3.54 -1.43
N TYR A 119 10.77 4.44 -0.47
CA TYR A 119 9.78 4.87 0.51
C TYR A 119 9.94 6.37 0.74
N SER A 120 8.87 7.14 0.54
CA SER A 120 8.86 8.58 0.79
C SER A 120 7.61 8.96 1.56
N VAL A 121 7.77 9.82 2.56
CA VAL A 121 6.71 10.29 3.45
C VAL A 121 6.70 11.80 3.43
N GLU A 122 5.52 12.36 3.22
CA GLU A 122 5.32 13.81 3.18
C GLU A 122 4.11 14.21 4.02
N SER A 123 4.28 15.26 4.81
CA SER A 123 3.18 15.86 5.57
C SER A 123 2.46 16.88 4.69
N LEU A 124 1.15 16.70 4.49
CA LEU A 124 0.35 17.54 3.58
C LEU A 124 -0.18 18.81 4.26
N ASN A 125 -0.31 18.81 5.59
CA ASN A 125 -0.91 19.92 6.35
C ASN A 125 -0.01 20.30 7.52
N GLY A 126 1.01 21.13 7.24
CA GLY A 126 2.01 21.59 8.22
C GLY A 126 1.46 22.37 9.43
N GLY A 127 0.15 22.60 9.54
CA GLY A 127 -0.48 23.38 10.62
C GLY A 127 -1.19 22.59 11.73
N LYS A 128 -1.33 21.26 11.61
CA LYS A 128 -2.09 20.44 12.58
C LYS A 128 -1.24 19.57 13.53
N GLY A 129 0.08 19.76 13.55
CA GLY A 129 0.97 18.95 14.38
C GLY A 129 0.89 17.45 14.05
N SER A 130 0.73 16.59 15.05
CA SER A 130 0.64 15.12 14.87
C SER A 130 -0.64 14.64 14.18
N ALA A 131 -1.64 15.49 13.98
CA ALA A 131 -2.87 15.20 13.22
C ALA A 131 -2.77 15.63 11.75
N ALA A 132 -1.56 15.90 11.26
CA ALA A 132 -1.36 16.22 9.86
C ALA A 132 -1.55 14.96 8.99
N LYS A 133 -2.33 15.11 7.91
CA LYS A 133 -2.41 14.06 6.88
C LYS A 133 -1.03 13.78 6.33
N THR A 134 -0.71 12.49 6.26
CA THR A 134 0.53 11.95 5.75
C THR A 134 0.27 11.31 4.40
N ARG A 135 1.07 11.69 3.40
CA ARG A 135 1.15 11.05 2.10
C ARG A 135 2.36 10.13 2.08
N VAL A 136 2.15 8.88 1.69
CA VAL A 136 3.19 7.88 1.54
C VAL A 136 3.25 7.42 0.10
N LEU A 137 4.44 7.46 -0.49
CA LEU A 137 4.75 6.85 -1.78
C LEU A 137 5.64 5.64 -1.57
N ILE A 138 5.27 4.51 -2.19
CA ILE A 138 6.06 3.29 -2.18
C ILE A 138 6.42 2.93 -3.60
N LYS A 139 7.73 2.86 -3.85
CA LYS A 139 8.27 2.31 -5.08
C LYS A 139 8.57 0.84 -4.85
N THR A 140 7.95 0.00 -5.67
CA THR A 140 8.12 -1.46 -5.67
C THR A 140 8.85 -1.86 -6.95
N ALA A 141 9.67 -2.90 -6.88
CA ALA A 141 10.36 -3.45 -8.04
C ALA A 141 10.24 -4.97 -8.13
N ARG A 142 10.36 -5.48 -9.35
CA ARG A 142 10.57 -6.90 -9.65
C ARG A 142 11.51 -7.01 -10.84
N GLY A 143 12.75 -7.43 -10.61
CA GLY A 143 13.77 -7.37 -11.66
C GLY A 143 14.01 -5.92 -12.10
N GLU A 144 13.87 -5.65 -13.40
CA GLU A 144 14.02 -4.29 -13.96
C GLU A 144 12.73 -3.47 -13.91
N ASP A 145 11.58 -4.12 -13.68
CA ASP A 145 10.28 -3.44 -13.64
C ASP A 145 10.09 -2.73 -12.31
N THR A 146 9.58 -1.49 -12.36
CA THR A 146 9.27 -0.71 -11.15
C THR A 146 7.95 0.03 -11.28
N TRP A 147 7.22 0.15 -10.19
CA TRP A 147 5.97 0.89 -10.11
C TRP A 147 5.84 1.60 -8.77
N THR A 148 5.03 2.65 -8.74
CA THR A 148 4.80 3.46 -7.55
C THR A 148 3.32 3.46 -7.18
N SER A 149 3.05 3.22 -5.90
CA SER A 149 1.73 3.32 -5.28
C SER A 149 1.71 4.42 -4.22
N ILE A 150 0.51 4.91 -3.90
CA ILE A 150 0.28 6.00 -2.96
C ILE A 150 -0.75 5.61 -1.90
N GLY A 151 -0.55 6.10 -0.68
CA GLY A 151 -1.53 6.05 0.39
C GLY A 151 -1.54 7.35 1.16
N VAL A 152 -2.73 7.78 1.60
CA VAL A 152 -2.91 9.00 2.39
C VAL A 152 -3.77 8.68 3.61
N SER A 153 -3.28 9.06 4.78
CA SER A 153 -3.97 8.87 6.06
C SER A 153 -3.41 9.84 7.10
N GLU A 154 -4.15 10.09 8.17
CA GLU A 154 -3.63 10.77 9.36
C GLU A 154 -2.66 9.86 10.15
N ASP A 155 -2.65 8.55 9.85
CA ASP A 155 -1.71 7.57 10.38
C ASP A 155 -0.74 7.11 9.29
N SER A 156 0.56 7.35 9.51
CA SER A 156 1.64 6.96 8.59
C SER A 156 1.70 5.44 8.32
N ILE A 157 1.35 4.59 9.29
CA ILE A 157 1.34 3.14 9.11
C ILE A 157 0.15 2.74 8.23
N LEU A 158 -1.03 3.33 8.44
CA LEU A 158 -2.19 3.08 7.59
C LEU A 158 -2.00 3.61 6.16
N ALA A 159 -1.38 4.79 6.01
CA ALA A 159 -1.00 5.30 4.68
C ALA A 159 -0.01 4.34 4.00
N SER A 160 0.99 3.85 4.73
CA SER A 160 1.96 2.88 4.21
C SER A 160 1.29 1.56 3.83
N LEU A 161 0.39 1.03 4.67
CA LEU A 161 -0.36 -0.19 4.37
C LEU A 161 -1.20 -0.04 3.10
N THR A 162 -1.87 1.10 2.93
CA THR A 162 -2.68 1.38 1.73
C THR A 162 -1.81 1.37 0.48
N ALA A 163 -0.67 2.05 0.50
CA ALA A 163 0.28 2.03 -0.60
C ALA A 163 0.85 0.63 -0.86
N LEU A 164 1.18 -0.14 0.18
CA LEU A 164 1.67 -1.52 0.04
C LEU A 164 0.63 -2.43 -0.62
N VAL A 165 -0.63 -2.35 -0.18
CA VAL A 165 -1.73 -3.13 -0.74
C VAL A 165 -1.92 -2.82 -2.22
N ASP A 166 -1.96 -1.55 -2.60
CA ASP A 166 -2.05 -1.15 -4.01
C ASP A 166 -0.84 -1.64 -4.82
N GLY A 167 0.39 -1.52 -4.28
CA GLY A 167 1.59 -1.98 -4.96
C GLY A 167 1.60 -3.50 -5.20
N ILE A 168 1.11 -4.29 -4.24
CA ILE A 168 1.01 -5.75 -4.36
C ILE A 168 -0.15 -6.15 -5.26
N GLU A 169 -1.30 -5.49 -5.15
CA GLU A 169 -2.45 -5.75 -6.02
C GLU A 169 -2.09 -5.47 -7.49
N TYR A 170 -1.40 -4.36 -7.75
CA TYR A 170 -0.89 -4.05 -9.08
C TYR A 170 0.04 -5.16 -9.61
N ALA A 171 0.98 -5.62 -8.78
CA ALA A 171 1.88 -6.72 -9.17
C ALA A 171 1.13 -8.00 -9.56
N ILE A 172 0.07 -8.34 -8.82
CA ILE A 172 -0.77 -9.51 -9.08
C ILE A 172 -1.60 -9.33 -10.36
N LEU A 173 -2.10 -8.11 -10.61
CA LEU A 173 -2.90 -7.79 -11.79
C LEU A 173 -2.07 -7.63 -13.06
N GLU A 174 -0.83 -7.18 -13.00
CA GLU A 174 0.06 -7.07 -14.16
C GLU A 174 0.71 -8.41 -14.49
N GLY A 175 1.12 -9.15 -13.46
CA GLY A 175 1.67 -10.49 -13.61
C GLY A 175 0.63 -11.61 -13.83
N LYS A 176 -0.61 -11.27 -14.22
CA LYS A 176 -1.84 -12.10 -14.21
C LYS A 176 -1.60 -13.63 -14.14
N TYR A 177 -1.94 -14.20 -12.98
CA TYR A 177 -2.17 -15.62 -12.62
C TYR A 177 -1.13 -16.66 -13.05
#